data_AF-A0A3N5GM96-F1
#
_entry.id   AF-A0A3N5GM96-F1
#
_cell.length_a   1.000
_cell.length_b   1.000
_cell.length_c   1.000
_cell.angle_alpha   90.00
_cell.angle_beta   90.00
_cell.angle_gamma   90.00
#
_symmetry.space_group_name_H-M   'P 1'
#
loop_
_entity.id
_entity.type
_entity.pdbx_description
1 polymer ?
#
loop_
_entity_poly.entity_id
_entity_poly.type
_entity_poly.pdbx_seq_one_letter_code
_entity_poly.pdbx_strand_id
1 'polypeptide(L)' 'MSKSIQRNVITPRTLPDLVRHRAGERPEAAVYTFLADGEEDEQRLTYAALDQRARAVAAGLQSLGAGGE' A
#
# COMPACT_ATOMS: atom_id res chain seq x y z
N MET A 1 -5.49 -39.19 7.03
CA MET A 1 -6.29 -37.96 7.20
C MET A 1 -5.34 -36.78 7.36
N SER A 2 -4.88 -36.19 6.25
CA SER A 2 -3.97 -35.03 6.31
C SER A 2 -4.76 -33.78 5.95
N LYS A 3 -4.93 -32.92 6.95
CA LYS A 3 -5.69 -31.67 6.92
C LYS A 3 -5.12 -30.76 5.83
N SER A 4 -5.85 -30.61 4.73
CA SER A 4 -5.52 -29.67 3.66
C SER A 4 -5.39 -28.27 4.26
N ILE A 5 -4.18 -27.69 4.19
CA ILE A 5 -3.93 -26.31 4.58
C ILE A 5 -4.63 -25.45 3.53
N GLN A 6 -5.88 -25.07 3.80
CA GLN A 6 -6.60 -24.06 3.03
C GLN A 6 -5.79 -22.77 3.15
N ARG A 7 -5.12 -22.41 2.05
CA ARG A 7 -4.41 -21.14 1.93
C ARG A 7 -5.49 -20.06 1.95
N ASN A 8 -5.64 -19.39 3.08
CA ASN A 8 -6.63 -18.32 3.22
C ASN A 8 -6.23 -17.17 2.29
N VAL A 9 -6.86 -17.10 1.12
CA VAL A 9 -6.62 -16.03 0.15
C VAL A 9 -7.25 -14.76 0.73
N ILE A 10 -6.44 -13.79 1.13
CA ILE A 10 -6.95 -12.48 1.53
C ILE A 10 -7.43 -11.78 0.26
N THR A 11 -8.74 -11.60 0.11
CA THR A 11 -9.33 -10.79 -0.95
C THR A 11 -9.50 -9.36 -0.42
N PRO A 12 -8.66 -8.39 -0.82
CA PRO A 12 -8.81 -7.01 -0.39
C PRO A 12 -10.13 -6.42 -0.94
N ARG A 13 -10.86 -5.68 -0.09
CA ARG A 13 -12.18 -5.11 -0.43
C ARG A 13 -12.10 -3.64 -0.81
N THR A 14 -11.01 -2.97 -0.42
CA THR A 14 -10.75 -1.57 -0.71
C THR A 14 -9.34 -1.39 -1.27
N LEU A 15 -9.07 -0.25 -1.90
CA LEU A 15 -7.72 0.06 -2.37
C LEU A 15 -6.69 0.13 -1.22
N PRO A 16 -6.99 0.75 -0.06
CA PRO A 16 -6.10 0.67 1.10
C PRO A 16 -5.80 -0.76 1.56
N ASP A 17 -6.81 -1.65 1.55
CA ASP A 17 -6.59 -3.06 1.89
C ASP A 17 -5.63 -3.74 0.92
N LEU A 18 -5.77 -3.47 -0.39
CA LEU A 18 -4.88 -4.04 -1.41
C LEU A 18 -3.44 -3.53 -1.26
N VAL A 19 -3.26 -2.23 -1.03
CA VAL A 19 -1.94 -1.62 -0.84
C VAL A 19 -1.27 -2.18 0.41
N ARG A 20 -1.99 -2.27 1.52
CA ARG A 20 -1.50 -2.85 2.77
C ARG A 20 -1.12 -4.33 2.60
N HIS A 21 -1.95 -5.10 1.91
CA HIS A 21 -1.65 -6.51 1.64
C HIS A 21 -0.35 -6.65 0.86
N ARG A 22 -0.19 -5.89 -0.23
CA ARG A 22 1.03 -5.91 -1.06
C ARG A 22 2.24 -5.34 -0.36
N ALA A 23 2.08 -4.37 0.53
CA ALA A 23 3.17 -3.86 1.37
C ALA A 23 3.71 -4.94 2.32
N GLY A 24 2.85 -5.86 2.79
CA GLY A 24 3.28 -7.02 3.58
C GLY A 24 3.97 -8.11 2.76
N GLU A 25 3.54 -8.34 1.52
CA GLU A 25 4.13 -9.37 0.66
C GLU A 25 5.40 -8.92 -0.07
N ARG A 26 5.45 -7.66 -0.53
CA ARG A 26 6.49 -7.11 -1.41
C ARG A 26 6.75 -5.62 -1.08
N PRO A 27 7.28 -5.30 0.12
CA PRO A 27 7.39 -3.94 0.61
C PRO A 27 8.21 -3.01 -0.29
N GLU A 28 9.28 -3.53 -0.88
CA GLU A 28 10.24 -2.78 -1.72
C GLU A 28 9.85 -2.72 -3.20
N ALA A 29 8.83 -3.48 -3.61
CA ALA A 29 8.39 -3.44 -5.00
C ALA A 29 7.80 -2.07 -5.33
N ALA A 30 8.23 -1.50 -6.45
CA ALA A 30 7.72 -0.24 -6.95
C ALA A 30 6.23 -0.39 -7.32
N VAL A 31 5.39 0.50 -6.79
CA VAL A 31 3.98 0.64 -7.17
C VAL A 31 3.81 1.75 -8.20
N TYR A 32 4.64 2.79 -8.14
CA TYR A 32 4.71 3.87 -9.12
C TYR A 32 6.16 4.28 -9.35
N THR A 33 6.48 4.62 -10.59
CA THR A 33 7.73 5.27 -10.96
C THR A 33 7.38 6.63 -11.54
N PHE A 34 7.86 7.69 -10.91
CA PHE A 34 7.76 9.04 -11.44
C PHE A 34 8.94 9.24 -12.41
N LEU A 35 8.62 9.58 -13.65
CA LEU A 35 9.63 9.90 -14.65
C LEU A 35 10.03 11.36 -14.47
N ALA A 36 11.31 11.61 -14.18
CA ALA A 36 11.88 12.95 -14.26
C ALA A 36 12.08 13.33 -15.73
N ASP A 37 12.01 14.63 -16.03
CA ASP A 37 12.33 15.15 -17.36
C ASP A 37 13.84 14.95 -17.62
N GLY A 38 14.18 13.87 -18.32
CA GLY A 38 15.47 13.70 -19.00
C GLY A 38 16.68 13.21 -18.20
N GLU A 39 16.84 13.52 -16.91
CA GLU A 39 18.09 13.20 -16.18
C GLU A 39 17.85 12.43 -14.87
N GLU A 40 18.08 11.11 -14.96
CA GLU A 40 18.53 10.13 -13.93
C GLU A 40 17.96 10.12 -12.49
N ASP A 41 16.81 10.71 -12.21
CA ASP A 41 16.11 10.55 -10.92
C ASP A 41 14.72 9.93 -11.12
N GLU A 42 14.68 8.65 -11.54
CA GLU A 42 13.45 7.84 -11.43
C GLU A 42 13.07 7.70 -9.94
N GLN A 43 12.16 8.53 -9.45
CA GLN A 43 11.65 8.37 -8.10
C GLN A 43 10.67 7.20 -8.08
N ARG A 44 11.08 6.10 -7.45
CA ARG A 44 10.23 4.92 -7.23
C ARG A 44 9.50 5.06 -5.91
N LEU A 45 8.18 5.00 -5.96
CA LEU A 45 7.34 4.83 -4.79
C LEU A 45 7.11 3.34 -4.58
N THR A 46 7.48 2.81 -3.42
CA THR A 46 7.28 1.40 -3.05
C THR A 46 5.92 1.18 -2.38
N TYR A 47 5.46 -0.07 -2.32
CA TYR A 47 4.22 -0.39 -1.59
C TYR A 47 4.27 0.00 -0.12
N ALA A 48 5.42 -0.22 0.56
CA ALA A 48 5.59 0.17 1.95
C ALA A 48 5.51 1.70 2.12
N ALA A 49 6.19 2.46 1.25
CA ALA A 49 6.16 3.91 1.30
C ALA A 49 4.76 4.47 1.00
N LEU A 50 4.01 3.86 0.07
CA LEU A 50 2.65 4.26 -0.22
C LEU A 50 1.69 3.99 0.96
N ASP A 51 1.75 2.82 1.59
CA ASP A 51 0.91 2.50 2.77
C ASP A 51 1.17 3.49 3.92
N GLN A 52 2.46 3.75 4.21
CA GLN A 52 2.84 4.69 5.28
C GLN A 52 2.33 6.11 5.00
N ARG A 53 2.52 6.62 3.78
CA ARG A 53 2.04 7.95 3.37
C ARG A 53 0.52 8.05 3.44
N ALA A 54 -0.19 7.04 2.96
CA ALA A 54 -1.65 7.02 3.01
C ALA A 54 -2.16 7.09 4.45
N ARG A 55 -1.55 6.34 5.38
CA ARG A 55 -1.90 6.38 6.81
C ARG A 55 -1.59 7.74 7.45
N ALA A 56 -0.47 8.36 7.09
CA ALA A 56 -0.12 9.68 7.60
C ALA A 56 -1.15 10.74 7.18
N VAL A 57 -1.58 10.72 5.92
CA VAL A 57 -2.65 11.59 5.41
C VAL A 57 -3.98 11.30 6.12
N ALA A 58 -4.36 10.02 6.25
CA ALA A 58 -5.59 9.62 6.93
C ALA A 58 -5.61 10.09 8.40
N ALA A 59 -4.51 9.93 9.13
CA ALA A 59 -4.39 10.41 10.51
C ALA A 59 -4.51 11.94 10.60
N GLY A 60 -3.92 12.68 9.64
CA GLY A 60 -4.09 14.12 9.52
C GLY A 60 -5.54 14.53 9.31
N LEU A 61 -6.24 13.87 8.37
CA LEU A 61 -7.66 14.13 8.10
C LEU A 61 -8.55 13.81 9.32
N GLN A 62 -8.32 12.69 9.99
CA GLN A 62 -9.03 12.31 11.20
C GLN A 62 -8.83 13.34 12.32
N SER A 63 -7.62 13.88 12.46
CA SER A 63 -7.32 14.93 13.44
C SER A 63 -8.07 16.24 13.16
N LEU A 64 -8.46 16.47 11.90
CA LEU A 64 -9.30 17.61 11.49
C LEU A 64 -10.81 17.33 11.59
N GLY A 65 -11.21 16.18 12.15
CA GLY A 65 -12.61 15.77 12.26
C GLY A 65 -13.20 15.20 10.97
N ALA A 66 -12.39 15.01 9.93
CA ALA A 66 -12.80 14.30 8.71
C ALA A 66 -12.59 12.79 8.89
N GLY A 67 -13.50 12.15 9.61
CA GLY A 67 -13.61 10.69 9.65
C GLY A 67 -14.19 10.16 8.34
N GLY A 68 -13.56 9.15 7.75
CA GLY A 68 -14.18 8.37 6.67
C GLY A 68 -15.40 7.59 7.18
N GLU A 69 -16.21 7.09 6.25
CA GLU A 69 -17.45 6.35 6.53
C GLU A 69 -17.23 4.94 7.11
#